data_AF-A0A0C9YWR8-F1
#
_entry.id   AF-A0A0C9YWR8-F1
#
_cell.length_a   1.000
_cell.length_b   1.000
_cell.length_c   1.000
_cell.angle_alpha   90.00
_cell.angle_beta   90.00
_cell.angle_gamma   90.00
#
_symmetry.space_group_name_H-M   'P 1'
#
loop_
_entity.id
_entity.type
_entity.pdbx_description
1 polymer ?
#
loop_
_entity_poly.entity_id
_entity_poly.type
_entity_poly.pdbx_seq_one_letter_code
_entity_poly.pdbx_strand_id
1 'polypeptide(L)'
;MPSSPPNIPVEVWRHIFVQIVRIPGLLLTDRTDPFSPIREADLLCERDLRTQAAMLLVCKGWHGVISELIHEHVHLTSVWQVDVIASRFEQSKLHDGRRPLGTHTRRIDVSIHNPTSKAMINLARILRCTPNLEIFTNSNSYTTLSVGSHYISPPFRTSSDVIQALLSISASTLHRLEWTCNECPSWDDLMLLLRSLHGLRSLTLANIHGSYPERIKKEHLILPNLRTLILGDSPSFSHASLGNVPLNALLTMLSDSSDQLPSLQRLEGFSPFSPTFLSTHGYKIRMIRTVAYTPLLPDIIAECPNLETFITIFPHQFLEQLTHSSLKRIGIFPISEDVVGVPAQIFSAYIMKPLEDLMCQIEQSDLPNLTHVRLRNVGTLGGVIDYPVFIRKWRDRWNSRGVRFDGRDGHPFDADALGKLQPS
;
A
#
# COMPACT_ATOMS: atom_id res chain seq x y z
N MET A 1 31.42 -5.08 -42.83
CA MET A 1 30.90 -3.71 -42.65
C MET A 1 29.78 -3.77 -41.62
N PRO A 2 29.81 -2.99 -40.53
CA PRO A 2 28.69 -2.96 -39.59
C PRO A 2 27.46 -2.43 -40.32
N SER A 3 26.41 -3.25 -40.41
CA SER A 3 25.11 -2.86 -40.97
C SER A 3 24.59 -1.66 -40.19
N SER A 4 24.23 -0.60 -40.89
CA SER A 4 23.57 0.56 -40.28
C SER A 4 22.35 0.08 -39.48
N PRO A 5 22.17 0.51 -38.23
CA PRO A 5 21.03 0.11 -37.44
C PRO A 5 19.74 0.48 -38.19
N PRO A 6 18.68 -0.34 -38.08
CA PRO A 6 17.41 -0.05 -38.73
C PRO A 6 16.92 1.34 -38.30
N ASN A 7 16.50 2.15 -39.27
CA ASN A 7 15.99 3.50 -39.02
C ASN A 7 14.57 3.42 -38.45
N ILE A 8 14.49 3.11 -37.16
CA ILE A 8 13.23 2.98 -36.41
C ILE A 8 12.85 4.37 -35.85
N PRO A 9 11.60 4.84 -36.01
CA PRO A 9 11.13 6.10 -35.44
C PRO A 9 11.29 6.16 -33.91
N VAL A 10 11.51 7.37 -33.37
CA VAL A 10 11.77 7.56 -31.93
C VAL A 10 10.59 7.14 -31.05
N GLU A 11 9.37 7.24 -31.58
CA GLU A 11 8.13 6.83 -30.91
C GLU A 11 8.08 5.31 -30.71
N VAL A 12 8.56 4.55 -31.71
CA VAL A 12 8.66 3.09 -31.63
C VAL A 12 9.74 2.69 -30.62
N TRP A 13 10.90 3.35 -30.65
CA TRP A 13 11.93 3.16 -29.62
C TRP A 13 11.41 3.47 -28.22
N ARG A 14 10.68 4.57 -28.05
CA ARG A 14 10.08 4.95 -26.77
C ARG A 14 9.10 3.87 -26.28
N HIS A 15 8.28 3.31 -27.17
CA HIS A 15 7.38 2.22 -26.82
C HIS A 15 8.14 0.97 -26.34
N ILE A 16 9.20 0.57 -27.05
CA ILE A 16 10.06 -0.56 -26.65
C ILE A 16 10.69 -0.29 -25.28
N PHE A 17 11.29 0.89 -25.09
CA PHE A 17 11.93 1.25 -23.84
C PHE A 17 10.97 1.34 -22.67
N VAL A 18 9.73 1.75 -22.90
CA VAL A 18 8.69 1.72 -21.86
C VAL A 18 8.49 0.30 -21.34
N GLN A 19 8.46 -0.72 -22.21
CA GLN A 19 8.29 -2.12 -21.78
C GLN A 19 9.50 -2.67 -21.02
N ILE A 20 10.70 -2.12 -21.27
CA ILE A 20 11.94 -2.56 -20.62
C ILE A 20 12.18 -1.83 -19.30
N VAL A 21 11.93 -0.52 -19.27
CA VAL A 21 12.29 0.37 -18.15
C VAL A 21 11.15 0.51 -17.15
N ARG A 22 9.89 0.62 -17.61
CA ARG A 22 8.76 0.79 -16.70
C ARG A 22 8.31 -0.55 -16.17
N ILE A 23 8.01 -0.56 -14.88
CA ILE A 23 7.36 -1.69 -14.23
C ILE A 23 5.84 -1.49 -14.35
N PRO A 24 5.10 -2.42 -14.97
CA PRO A 24 3.64 -2.33 -15.09
C PRO A 24 2.97 -2.14 -13.73
N GLY A 25 2.00 -1.22 -13.66
CA GLY A 25 1.24 -0.96 -12.43
C GLY A 25 1.90 0.01 -11.43
N LEU A 26 3.19 0.30 -11.57
CA LEU A 26 3.92 1.13 -10.60
C LEU A 26 3.46 2.60 -10.55
N LEU A 27 2.92 3.11 -11.66
CA LEU A 27 2.38 4.48 -11.76
C LEU A 27 0.85 4.52 -11.57
N LEU A 28 0.24 3.47 -11.02
CA LEU A 28 -1.18 3.47 -10.69
C LEU A 28 -1.44 4.30 -9.43
N THR A 29 -2.34 5.26 -9.56
CA THR A 29 -2.78 6.14 -8.47
C THR A 29 -3.79 5.48 -7.54
N ASP A 30 -4.49 4.45 -8.03
CA ASP A 30 -5.30 3.57 -7.21
C ASP A 30 -4.44 2.42 -6.66
N ARG A 31 -4.74 1.96 -5.44
CA ARG A 31 -4.05 0.83 -4.82
C ARG A 31 -4.36 -0.46 -5.59
N THR A 32 -3.32 -1.27 -5.80
CA THR A 32 -3.46 -2.60 -6.40
C THR A 32 -4.43 -3.46 -5.60
N ASP A 33 -5.28 -4.22 -6.30
CA ASP A 33 -6.19 -5.19 -5.68
C ASP A 33 -5.36 -6.21 -4.88
N PRO A 34 -5.66 -6.47 -3.59
CA PRO A 34 -4.99 -7.51 -2.82
C PRO A 34 -5.11 -8.93 -3.42
N PHE A 35 -6.08 -9.13 -4.31
CA PHE A 35 -6.26 -10.35 -5.11
C PHE A 35 -5.50 -10.33 -6.45
N SER A 36 -4.76 -9.27 -6.77
CA SER A 36 -3.81 -9.27 -7.89
C SER A 36 -2.73 -10.34 -7.66
N PRO A 37 -2.22 -10.98 -8.73
CA PRO A 37 -1.08 -11.89 -8.62
C PRO A 37 0.21 -11.13 -8.25
N ILE A 38 0.32 -9.87 -8.68
CA ILE A 38 1.50 -9.03 -8.49
C ILE A 38 1.18 -7.97 -7.45
N ARG A 39 2.06 -7.80 -6.45
CA ARG A 39 1.95 -6.71 -5.48
C ARG A 39 2.83 -5.55 -5.86
N GLU A 40 2.40 -4.39 -5.39
CA GLU A 40 3.23 -3.19 -5.46
C GLU A 40 4.59 -3.30 -4.76
N ALA A 41 4.67 -4.01 -3.63
CA ALA A 41 5.95 -4.24 -2.95
C ALA A 41 6.92 -5.07 -3.82
N ASP A 42 6.39 -6.08 -4.51
CA ASP A 42 7.18 -6.95 -5.39
C ASP A 42 7.67 -6.16 -6.61
N LEU A 43 6.84 -5.26 -7.15
CA LEU A 43 7.22 -4.36 -8.25
C LEU A 43 8.46 -3.52 -7.93
N LEU A 44 8.64 -3.09 -6.67
CA LEU A 44 9.80 -2.30 -6.27
C LEU A 44 11.11 -3.12 -6.30
N CYS A 45 11.02 -4.42 -6.02
CA CYS A 45 12.16 -5.34 -6.05
C CYS A 45 12.58 -5.76 -7.47
N GLU A 46 11.67 -5.70 -8.45
CA GLU A 46 11.91 -6.11 -9.83
C GLU A 46 12.68 -5.08 -10.69
N ARG A 47 13.19 -4.00 -10.10
CA ARG A 47 13.94 -2.98 -10.84
C ARG A 47 15.28 -3.49 -11.38
N ASP A 48 15.36 -3.73 -12.69
CA ASP A 48 16.62 -4.06 -13.37
C ASP A 48 17.47 -2.80 -13.64
N LEU A 49 18.15 -2.33 -12.60
CA LEU A 49 19.05 -1.18 -12.68
C LEU A 49 20.25 -1.42 -13.61
N ARG A 50 20.67 -2.68 -13.81
CA ARG A 50 21.82 -3.02 -14.66
C ARG A 50 21.47 -2.81 -16.12
N THR A 51 20.31 -3.32 -16.55
CA THR A 51 19.81 -3.10 -17.91
C THR A 51 19.57 -1.62 -18.17
N GLN A 52 18.96 -0.89 -17.22
CA GLN A 52 18.76 0.55 -17.33
C GLN A 52 20.09 1.31 -17.51
N ALA A 53 21.12 0.98 -16.72
CA ALA A 53 22.44 1.57 -16.84
C ALA A 53 23.10 1.25 -18.20
N ALA A 54 23.01 0.02 -18.68
CA ALA A 54 23.54 -0.37 -19.99
C ALA A 54 22.86 0.41 -21.12
N MET A 55 21.54 0.58 -21.07
CA MET A 55 20.78 1.33 -22.08
C MET A 55 21.15 2.81 -22.14
N LEU A 56 21.49 3.42 -21.00
CA LEU A 56 21.97 4.81 -20.96
C LEU A 56 23.31 5.01 -21.70
N LEU A 57 24.11 3.95 -21.86
CA LEU A 57 25.45 4.01 -22.45
C LEU A 57 25.47 3.73 -23.96
N VAL A 58 24.34 3.33 -24.57
CA VAL A 58 24.29 2.92 -25.99
C VAL A 58 24.55 4.09 -26.94
N CYS A 59 23.75 5.15 -26.85
CA CYS A 59 23.92 6.37 -27.65
C CYS A 59 23.21 7.57 -27.01
N LYS A 60 23.48 8.79 -27.50
CA LYS A 60 22.87 10.03 -26.96
C LYS A 60 21.34 10.04 -27.04
N GLY A 61 20.76 9.46 -28.09
CA GLY A 61 19.30 9.40 -28.27
C GLY A 61 18.65 8.47 -27.23
N TRP A 62 19.21 7.27 -27.06
CA TRP A 62 18.77 6.32 -26.03
C TRP A 62 18.94 6.92 -24.65
N HIS A 63 20.10 7.53 -24.37
CA HIS A 63 20.35 8.22 -23.10
C HIS A 63 19.25 9.24 -22.79
N GLY A 64 18.83 10.06 -23.76
CA GLY A 64 17.75 11.03 -23.57
C GLY A 64 16.45 10.36 -23.13
N VAL A 65 15.93 9.41 -23.93
CA VAL A 65 14.64 8.76 -23.68
C VAL A 65 14.67 7.93 -22.40
N ILE A 66 15.73 7.14 -22.18
CA ILE A 66 15.89 6.30 -21.01
C ILE A 66 16.04 7.14 -19.75
N SER A 67 16.77 8.25 -19.81
CA SER A 67 16.85 9.18 -18.69
C SER A 67 15.47 9.73 -18.32
N GLU A 68 14.63 10.12 -19.27
CA GLU A 68 13.25 10.55 -18.96
C GLU A 68 12.47 9.44 -18.23
N LEU A 69 12.50 8.21 -18.77
CA LEU A 69 11.74 7.07 -18.23
C LEU A 69 12.20 6.67 -16.82
N ILE A 70 13.50 6.66 -16.55
CA ILE A 70 14.05 6.34 -15.22
C ILE A 70 13.59 7.37 -14.18
N HIS A 71 13.47 8.64 -14.54
CA HIS A 71 13.06 9.70 -13.60
C HIS A 71 11.54 9.79 -13.42
N GLU A 72 10.73 9.01 -14.13
CA GLU A 72 9.28 8.93 -13.88
C GLU A 72 8.97 8.37 -12.49
N HIS A 73 9.82 7.50 -11.96
CA HIS A 73 9.72 7.00 -10.59
C HIS A 73 11.08 7.07 -9.88
N VAL A 74 11.15 7.97 -8.88
CA VAL A 74 12.32 8.15 -8.04
C VAL A 74 12.12 7.41 -6.72
N HIS A 75 13.05 6.52 -6.37
CA HIS A 75 13.06 5.81 -5.09
C HIS A 75 14.29 6.25 -4.28
N LEU A 76 14.06 6.87 -3.12
CA LEU A 76 15.07 7.49 -2.26
C LEU A 76 15.20 6.71 -0.95
N THR A 77 16.23 5.89 -0.82
CA THR A 77 16.47 5.03 0.35
C THR A 77 17.63 5.50 1.23
N SER A 78 18.34 6.57 0.84
CA SER A 78 19.47 7.10 1.60
C SER A 78 19.62 8.61 1.46
N VAL A 79 20.22 9.26 2.46
CA VAL A 79 20.53 10.69 2.45
C VAL A 79 21.38 11.08 1.23
N TRP A 80 22.35 10.24 0.86
CA TRP A 80 23.21 10.49 -0.31
C TRP A 80 22.40 10.56 -1.61
N GLN A 81 21.44 9.65 -1.82
CA GLN A 81 20.58 9.69 -3.01
C GLN A 81 19.75 10.97 -3.05
N VAL A 82 19.21 11.43 -1.92
CA VAL A 82 18.48 12.70 -1.87
C VAL A 82 19.37 13.87 -2.27
N ASP A 83 20.59 13.95 -1.74
CA ASP A 83 21.55 15.01 -2.06
C ASP A 83 21.90 15.02 -3.57
N VAL A 84 22.14 13.84 -4.15
CA VAL A 84 22.47 13.69 -5.58
C VAL A 84 21.28 14.05 -6.46
N ILE A 85 20.08 13.54 -6.17
CA ILE A 85 18.89 13.80 -6.98
C ILE A 85 18.46 15.26 -6.89
N ALA A 86 18.50 15.87 -5.70
CA ALA A 86 18.22 17.30 -5.54
C ALA A 86 19.13 18.15 -6.43
N SER A 87 20.44 17.91 -6.38
CA SER A 87 21.42 18.63 -7.19
C SER A 87 21.21 18.40 -8.69
N ARG A 88 20.96 17.15 -9.09
CA ARG A 88 20.73 16.78 -10.50
C ARG A 88 19.46 17.44 -11.06
N PHE A 89 18.38 17.48 -10.29
CA PHE A 89 17.11 18.08 -10.72
C PHE A 89 17.25 19.59 -10.92
N GLU A 90 17.91 20.27 -10.00
CA GLU A 90 18.15 21.72 -10.14
C GLU A 90 19.09 22.04 -11.30
N GLN A 91 20.20 21.31 -11.45
CA GLN A 91 21.12 21.49 -12.58
C GLN A 91 20.40 21.29 -13.92
N SER A 92 19.45 20.34 -13.99
CA SER A 92 18.68 20.12 -15.22
C SER A 92 17.80 21.30 -15.63
N LYS A 93 17.47 22.22 -14.70
CA LYS A 93 16.73 23.45 -15.01
C LYS A 93 17.57 24.48 -15.78
N LEU A 94 18.89 24.38 -15.70
CA LEU A 94 19.83 25.34 -16.32
C LEU A 94 20.13 25.02 -17.79
N HIS A 95 19.66 23.88 -18.30
CA HIS A 95 19.90 23.48 -19.69
C HIS A 95 18.79 24.01 -20.61
N ASP A 96 19.10 25.07 -21.35
CA ASP A 96 18.19 25.65 -22.33
C ASP A 96 17.75 24.63 -23.39
N GLY A 97 16.44 24.62 -23.69
CA GLY A 97 15.84 23.79 -24.74
C GLY A 97 15.53 22.34 -24.34
N ARG A 98 15.81 21.91 -23.11
CA ARG A 98 15.38 20.60 -22.59
C ARG A 98 14.40 20.76 -21.43
N ARG A 99 13.42 19.86 -21.34
CA ARG A 99 12.55 19.81 -20.17
C ARG A 99 13.38 19.41 -18.94
N PRO A 100 13.26 20.11 -17.79
CA PRO A 100 13.96 19.72 -16.58
C PRO A 100 13.58 18.30 -16.16
N LEU A 101 14.55 17.52 -15.66
CA LEU A 101 14.36 16.09 -15.36
C LEU A 101 13.19 15.84 -14.40
N GLY A 102 13.04 16.69 -13.38
CA GLY A 102 11.95 16.56 -12.41
C GLY A 102 10.54 16.71 -13.01
N THR A 103 10.40 17.35 -14.18
CA THR A 103 9.09 17.42 -14.86
C THR A 103 8.61 16.08 -15.40
N HIS A 104 9.48 15.08 -15.48
CA HIS A 104 9.11 13.72 -15.86
C HIS A 104 8.68 12.87 -14.65
N THR A 105 8.98 13.30 -13.42
CA THR A 105 8.67 12.52 -12.22
C THR A 105 7.19 12.51 -11.90
N ARG A 106 6.62 11.30 -11.85
CA ARG A 106 5.22 11.03 -11.53
C ARG A 106 5.07 10.32 -10.18
N ARG A 107 6.10 9.61 -9.71
CA ARG A 107 6.12 8.92 -8.42
C ARG A 107 7.42 9.18 -7.67
N ILE A 108 7.31 9.49 -6.37
CA ILE A 108 8.44 9.52 -5.44
C ILE A 108 8.12 8.62 -4.25
N ASP A 109 8.98 7.65 -4.01
CA ASP A 109 8.97 6.84 -2.79
C ASP A 109 10.20 7.20 -1.95
N VAL A 110 10.01 7.53 -0.68
CA VAL A 110 11.07 7.90 0.26
C VAL A 110 11.08 6.91 1.41
N SER A 111 12.22 6.25 1.65
CA SER A 111 12.40 5.31 2.78
C SER A 111 13.81 5.45 3.34
N ILE A 112 14.04 6.57 4.02
CA ILE A 112 15.33 6.91 4.63
C ILE A 112 15.26 6.54 6.11
N HIS A 113 16.27 5.82 6.56
CA HIS A 113 16.43 5.51 7.97
C HIS A 113 17.11 6.68 8.71
N ASN A 114 16.47 7.17 9.78
CA ASN A 114 16.90 8.32 10.58
C ASN A 114 17.30 9.54 9.71
N PRO A 115 16.39 10.09 8.89
CA PRO A 115 16.72 11.18 7.98
C PRO A 115 17.18 12.43 8.74
N THR A 116 18.22 13.09 8.23
CA THR A 116 18.72 14.34 8.78
C THR A 116 17.87 15.53 8.31
N SER A 117 17.91 16.65 9.03
CA SER A 117 17.24 17.89 8.60
C SER A 117 17.69 18.35 7.21
N LYS A 118 18.99 18.19 6.89
CA LYS A 118 19.54 18.48 5.55
C LYS A 118 18.89 17.60 4.48
N ALA A 119 18.70 16.31 4.76
CA ALA A 119 18.02 15.40 3.83
C ALA A 119 16.58 15.85 3.58
N MET A 120 15.85 16.32 4.60
CA MET A 120 14.48 16.80 4.43
C MET A 120 14.40 18.12 3.64
N ILE A 121 15.35 19.04 3.83
CA ILE A 121 15.49 20.24 3.00
C ILE A 121 15.74 19.86 1.53
N ASN A 122 16.61 18.87 1.30
CA ASN A 122 16.91 18.40 -0.06
C ASN A 122 15.73 17.64 -0.68
N LEU A 123 14.94 16.90 0.11
CA LEU A 123 13.70 16.31 -0.34
C LEU A 123 12.70 17.39 -0.79
N ALA A 124 12.54 18.47 -0.01
CA ALA A 124 11.72 19.60 -0.40
C ALA A 124 12.22 20.26 -1.71
N ARG A 125 13.53 20.34 -1.93
CA ARG A 125 14.13 20.82 -3.20
C ARG A 125 13.77 19.90 -4.38
N ILE A 126 13.83 18.58 -4.19
CA ILE A 126 13.39 17.60 -5.20
C ILE A 126 11.92 17.84 -5.55
N LEU A 127 11.05 17.92 -4.54
CA LEU A 127 9.61 18.12 -4.73
C LEU A 127 9.29 19.43 -5.46
N ARG A 128 10.07 20.50 -5.22
CA ARG A 128 9.97 21.76 -5.97
C ARG A 128 10.38 21.67 -7.44
N CYS A 129 10.92 20.53 -7.86
CA CYS A 129 11.26 20.26 -9.25
C CYS A 129 10.28 19.30 -9.93
N THR A 130 9.24 18.81 -9.22
CA THR A 130 8.33 17.76 -9.73
C THR A 130 6.88 18.23 -9.84
N PRO A 131 6.57 19.12 -10.81
CA PRO A 131 5.22 19.65 -10.98
C PRO A 131 4.18 18.61 -11.45
N ASN A 132 4.62 17.46 -11.98
CA ASN A 132 3.75 16.39 -12.48
C ASN A 132 3.68 15.19 -11.52
N LEU A 133 4.01 15.40 -10.23
CA LEU A 133 4.00 14.34 -9.22
C LEU A 133 2.55 13.90 -8.94
N GLU A 134 2.29 12.62 -9.11
CA GLU A 134 0.97 12.00 -8.90
C GLU A 134 0.94 11.15 -7.62
N ILE A 135 2.07 10.54 -7.26
CA ILE A 135 2.20 9.62 -6.13
C ILE A 135 3.37 10.05 -5.26
N PHE A 136 3.10 10.29 -3.98
CA PHE A 136 4.13 10.51 -2.98
C PHE A 136 3.95 9.56 -1.81
N THR A 137 4.97 8.74 -1.57
CA THR A 137 5.04 7.81 -0.45
C THR A 137 6.21 8.18 0.45
N ASN A 138 5.91 8.40 1.73
CA ASN A 138 6.88 8.61 2.79
C ASN A 138 6.85 7.43 3.78
N SER A 139 7.93 6.67 3.76
CA SER A 139 8.20 5.50 4.59
C SER A 139 9.49 5.69 5.37
N ASN A 140 9.83 6.94 5.73
CA ASN A 140 10.97 7.22 6.58
C ASN A 140 10.75 6.63 7.98
N SER A 141 11.80 6.04 8.53
CA SER A 141 11.77 5.37 9.82
C SER A 141 12.76 6.02 10.78
N TYR A 142 12.34 6.32 11.99
CA TYR A 142 13.20 6.75 13.08
C TYR A 142 13.31 5.66 14.13
N THR A 143 14.52 5.20 14.41
CA THR A 143 14.74 4.16 15.43
C THR A 143 15.83 4.60 16.40
N THR A 144 15.58 4.44 17.69
CA THR A 144 16.61 4.58 18.72
C THR A 144 17.63 3.43 18.62
N LEU A 145 18.91 3.76 18.53
CA LEU A 145 20.03 2.81 18.33
C LEU A 145 20.27 1.82 19.48
N SER A 146 19.42 1.79 20.51
CA SER A 146 19.54 0.86 21.63
C SER A 146 19.16 -0.55 21.20
N VAL A 147 20.16 -1.35 20.84
CA VAL A 147 20.05 -2.79 20.63
C VAL A 147 19.37 -3.41 21.86
N GLY A 148 18.16 -3.94 21.68
CA GLY A 148 17.36 -4.57 22.75
C GLY A 148 16.28 -3.70 23.39
N SER A 149 16.13 -2.42 23.03
CA SER A 149 14.96 -1.65 23.48
C SER A 149 13.75 -2.01 22.63
N HIS A 150 12.75 -2.65 23.22
CA HIS A 150 11.40 -2.78 22.66
C HIS A 150 10.63 -1.44 22.65
N TYR A 151 11.34 -0.32 22.74
CA TYR A 151 10.75 1.01 22.79
C TYR A 151 10.31 1.41 21.39
N ILE A 152 9.00 1.46 21.17
CA ILE A 152 8.42 2.02 19.95
C ILE A 152 8.74 3.51 19.97
N SER A 153 9.59 3.95 19.05
CA SER A 153 9.91 5.38 18.92
C SER A 153 8.63 6.16 18.61
N PRO A 154 8.37 7.29 19.31
CA PRO A 154 7.17 8.08 19.07
C PRO A 154 7.11 8.55 17.60
N PRO A 155 5.92 8.90 17.09
CA PRO A 155 5.80 9.45 15.75
C PRO A 155 6.64 10.73 15.62
N PHE A 156 7.33 10.87 14.50
CA PHE A 156 8.10 12.04 14.12
C PHE A 156 7.31 12.88 13.12
N ARG A 157 7.38 14.21 13.27
CA ARG A 157 6.70 15.13 12.37
C ARG A 157 7.44 15.21 11.04
N THR A 158 6.72 15.05 9.94
CA THR A 158 7.22 15.40 8.60
C THR A 158 7.62 16.87 8.55
N SER A 159 8.80 17.17 7.99
CA SER A 159 9.28 18.56 7.84
C SER A 159 8.25 19.44 7.14
N SER A 160 7.96 20.62 7.70
CA SER A 160 7.05 21.60 7.08
C SER A 160 7.49 22.00 5.67
N ASP A 161 8.80 22.01 5.39
CA ASP A 161 9.31 22.32 4.04
C ASP A 161 8.84 21.29 3.00
N VAL A 162 8.74 20.02 3.37
CA VAL A 162 8.26 18.94 2.52
C VAL A 162 6.76 19.13 2.25
N ILE A 163 5.98 19.43 3.28
CA ILE A 163 4.54 19.71 3.18
C ILE A 163 4.30 20.92 2.26
N GLN A 164 5.01 22.02 2.47
CA GLN A 164 4.89 23.23 1.66
C GLN A 164 5.32 23.00 0.21
N ALA A 165 6.35 22.20 -0.03
CA ALA A 165 6.76 21.84 -1.39
C ALA A 165 5.67 21.04 -2.14
N LEU A 166 5.03 20.07 -1.47
CA LEU A 166 3.90 19.33 -2.04
C LEU A 166 2.73 20.26 -2.39
N LEU A 167 2.35 21.14 -1.46
CA LEU A 167 1.24 22.09 -1.62
C LEU A 167 1.48 23.10 -2.75
N SER A 168 2.69 23.66 -2.83
CA SER A 168 2.99 24.74 -3.77
C SER A 168 3.19 24.27 -5.21
N ILE A 169 3.57 23.01 -5.42
CA ILE A 169 4.05 22.54 -6.74
C ILE A 169 3.21 21.41 -7.31
N SER A 170 2.76 20.47 -6.47
CA SER A 170 2.12 19.23 -6.94
C SER A 170 0.66 19.10 -6.53
N ALA A 171 0.07 20.09 -5.86
CA ALA A 171 -1.26 19.94 -5.24
C ALA A 171 -2.38 19.54 -6.24
N SER A 172 -2.31 20.03 -7.47
CA SER A 172 -3.29 19.74 -8.51
C SER A 172 -3.09 18.39 -9.22
N THR A 173 -1.86 17.84 -9.20
CA THR A 173 -1.51 16.59 -9.88
C THR A 173 -1.47 15.39 -8.94
N LEU A 174 -1.36 15.64 -7.64
CA LEU A 174 -1.22 14.60 -6.65
C LEU A 174 -2.54 13.82 -6.46
N HIS A 175 -2.47 12.51 -6.67
CA HIS A 175 -3.61 11.60 -6.58
C HIS A 175 -3.45 10.57 -5.46
N ARG A 176 -2.23 10.35 -4.97
CA ARG A 176 -1.95 9.35 -3.95
C ARG A 176 -0.92 9.85 -2.94
N LEU A 177 -1.30 9.78 -1.67
CA LEU A 177 -0.46 10.19 -0.54
C LEU A 177 -0.35 9.10 0.49
N GLU A 178 0.89 8.84 0.92
CA GLU A 178 1.15 7.79 1.89
C GLU A 178 2.19 8.22 2.91
N TRP A 179 1.85 8.02 4.18
CA TRP A 179 2.79 7.96 5.29
C TRP A 179 2.65 6.58 5.94
N THR A 180 3.62 5.70 5.72
CA THR A 180 3.49 4.26 6.06
C THR A 180 4.36 3.83 7.23
N CYS A 181 5.15 4.75 7.79
CA CYS A 181 6.05 4.48 8.91
C CYS A 181 5.85 5.53 10.02
N ASN A 182 6.81 5.67 10.93
CA ASN A 182 6.67 6.58 12.07
C ASN A 182 6.98 8.05 11.75
N GLU A 183 7.39 8.43 10.54
CA GLU A 183 7.28 9.82 10.08
C GLU A 183 5.87 10.09 9.56
N CYS A 184 5.19 11.11 10.08
CA CYS A 184 3.83 11.47 9.71
C CYS A 184 3.59 12.98 9.75
N PRO A 185 2.60 13.51 9.01
CA PRO A 185 2.28 14.94 9.05
C PRO A 185 1.69 15.31 10.41
N SER A 186 1.81 16.57 10.81
CA SER A 186 0.99 17.09 11.90
C SER A 186 -0.48 17.16 11.50
N TRP A 187 -1.39 17.26 12.47
CA TRP A 187 -2.82 17.43 12.18
C TRP A 187 -3.07 18.63 11.26
N ASP A 188 -2.48 19.79 11.56
CA ASP A 188 -2.66 21.01 10.78
C ASP A 188 -2.10 20.86 9.36
N ASP A 189 -0.90 20.28 9.22
CA ASP A 189 -0.29 20.00 7.91
C ASP A 189 -1.18 19.05 7.08
N LEU A 190 -1.73 18.01 7.71
CA LEU A 190 -2.64 17.08 7.06
C LEU A 190 -3.92 17.80 6.60
N MET A 191 -4.53 18.64 7.44
CA MET A 191 -5.72 19.39 7.06
C MET A 191 -5.46 20.36 5.91
N LEU A 192 -4.29 21.02 5.89
CA LEU A 192 -3.88 21.88 4.78
C LEU A 192 -3.75 21.07 3.47
N LEU A 193 -3.11 19.91 3.53
CA LEU A 193 -3.01 18.98 2.40
C LEU A 193 -4.39 18.54 1.92
N LEU A 194 -5.20 17.94 2.79
CA LEU A 194 -6.49 17.38 2.39
C LEU A 194 -7.46 18.43 1.80
N ARG A 195 -7.40 19.69 2.26
CA ARG A 195 -8.19 20.78 1.68
C ARG A 195 -7.69 21.24 0.30
N SER A 196 -6.39 21.11 0.04
CA SER A 196 -5.76 21.60 -1.22
C SER A 196 -5.74 20.53 -2.32
N LEU A 197 -5.82 19.26 -1.95
CA LEU A 197 -5.64 18.11 -2.85
C LEU A 197 -6.97 17.58 -3.38
N HIS A 198 -7.64 18.37 -4.21
CA HIS A 198 -8.95 18.00 -4.76
C HIS A 198 -8.91 16.74 -5.65
N GLY A 199 -7.75 16.41 -6.21
CA GLY A 199 -7.52 15.22 -7.04
C GLY A 199 -7.18 13.94 -6.25
N LEU A 200 -7.13 13.98 -4.92
CA LEU A 200 -6.69 12.85 -4.10
C LEU A 200 -7.64 11.65 -4.23
N ARG A 201 -7.09 10.49 -4.60
CA ARG A 201 -7.80 9.21 -4.78
C ARG A 201 -7.47 8.18 -3.71
N SER A 202 -6.24 8.19 -3.21
CA SER A 202 -5.77 7.24 -2.20
C SER A 202 -5.01 7.96 -1.10
N LEU A 203 -5.38 7.69 0.15
CA LEU A 203 -4.72 8.19 1.35
C LEU A 203 -4.32 7.02 2.24
N THR A 204 -3.05 6.95 2.61
CA THR A 204 -2.53 6.00 3.60
C THR A 204 -1.85 6.78 4.74
N LEU A 205 -2.26 6.55 5.98
CA LEU A 205 -1.71 7.20 7.17
C LEU A 205 -1.48 6.18 8.27
N ALA A 206 -0.22 5.91 8.59
CA ALA A 206 0.17 5.10 9.75
C ALA A 206 -0.13 5.81 11.07
N ASN A 207 0.10 7.13 11.13
CA ASN A 207 -0.18 7.97 12.29
C ASN A 207 -0.38 9.45 11.89
N ILE A 208 -0.71 10.30 12.87
CA ILE A 208 -0.74 11.76 12.75
C ILE A 208 0.01 12.34 13.95
N HIS A 209 0.93 13.27 13.71
CA HIS A 209 1.76 13.84 14.75
C HIS A 209 1.00 14.93 15.55
N GLY A 210 1.16 14.89 16.88
CA GLY A 210 0.74 15.96 17.79
C GLY A 210 -0.57 15.68 18.52
N SER A 211 -0.91 16.59 19.44
CA SER A 211 -2.16 16.54 20.20
C SER A 211 -3.33 17.01 19.35
N TYR A 212 -4.44 16.31 19.49
CA TYR A 212 -5.68 16.64 18.80
C TYR A 212 -6.35 17.88 19.40
N PRO A 213 -6.88 18.83 18.62
CA PRO A 213 -7.67 19.91 19.18
C PRO A 213 -8.93 19.33 19.86
N GLU A 214 -9.14 19.64 21.14
CA GLU A 214 -10.34 19.23 21.89
C GLU A 214 -11.65 19.65 21.20
N ARG A 215 -11.59 20.67 20.34
CA ARG A 215 -12.72 21.14 19.53
C ARG A 215 -12.33 21.18 18.06
N ILE A 216 -12.80 20.19 17.31
CA ILE A 216 -12.85 20.25 15.85
C ILE A 216 -13.73 21.45 15.48
N LYS A 217 -13.15 22.44 14.79
CA LYS A 217 -13.99 23.39 14.06
C LYS A 217 -14.77 22.56 13.04
N LYS A 218 -16.11 22.64 13.09
CA LYS A 218 -17.05 21.92 12.22
C LYS A 218 -16.96 22.40 10.76
N GLU A 219 -15.79 22.32 10.18
CA GLU A 219 -15.59 22.54 8.76
C GLU A 219 -15.62 21.17 8.09
N HIS A 220 -16.61 20.95 7.24
CA HIS A 220 -16.72 19.70 6.49
C HIS A 220 -15.53 19.55 5.55
N LEU A 221 -14.69 18.54 5.80
CA LEU A 221 -13.66 18.13 4.88
C LEU A 221 -14.31 17.28 3.77
N ILE A 222 -14.32 17.78 2.54
CA ILE A 222 -14.87 17.09 1.37
C ILE A 222 -13.71 16.61 0.49
N LEU A 223 -13.63 15.30 0.28
CA LEU A 223 -12.64 14.63 -0.56
C LEU A 223 -13.37 13.90 -1.69
N PRO A 224 -13.77 14.61 -2.75
CA PRO A 224 -14.73 14.10 -3.73
C PRO A 224 -14.23 12.88 -4.51
N ASN A 225 -12.90 12.78 -4.68
CA ASN A 225 -12.26 11.73 -5.47
C ASN A 225 -11.65 10.60 -4.63
N LEU A 226 -11.71 10.68 -3.29
CA LEU A 226 -11.06 9.70 -2.43
C LEU A 226 -11.79 8.35 -2.52
N ARG A 227 -11.11 7.35 -3.06
CA ARG A 227 -11.60 5.98 -3.23
C ARG A 227 -11.03 5.02 -2.19
N THR A 228 -9.78 5.23 -1.78
CA THR A 228 -9.06 4.35 -0.86
C THR A 228 -8.60 5.12 0.37
N LEU A 229 -9.00 4.64 1.54
CA LEU A 229 -8.57 5.15 2.84
C LEU A 229 -7.94 4.02 3.65
N ILE A 230 -6.65 4.17 3.99
CA ILE A 230 -5.88 3.21 4.78
C ILE A 230 -5.36 3.91 6.04
N LEU A 231 -5.76 3.43 7.22
CA LEU A 231 -5.42 4.04 8.50
C LEU A 231 -4.73 3.06 9.45
N GLY A 232 -3.58 3.43 9.99
CA GLY A 232 -2.74 2.61 10.85
C GLY A 232 -1.68 1.84 10.07
N ASP A 233 -0.92 1.04 10.80
CA ASP A 233 0.20 0.28 10.24
C ASP A 233 -0.34 -0.86 9.35
N SER A 234 0.10 -0.88 8.10
CA SER A 234 -0.20 -1.95 7.14
C SER A 234 1.10 -2.34 6.42
N PRO A 235 1.56 -3.61 6.48
CA PRO A 235 0.94 -4.78 7.12
C PRO A 235 1.31 -4.98 8.61
N SER A 236 2.23 -4.20 9.17
CA SER A 236 2.88 -4.53 10.45
C SER A 236 2.00 -4.19 11.65
N PHE A 237 1.61 -5.19 12.43
CA PHE A 237 0.96 -4.98 13.72
C PHE A 237 1.94 -4.42 14.75
N SER A 238 1.76 -3.17 15.14
CA SER A 238 2.18 -2.72 16.47
C SER A 238 0.96 -2.71 17.38
N HIS A 239 1.02 -3.35 18.55
CA HIS A 239 -0.06 -3.33 19.56
C HIS A 239 -0.46 -1.91 20.02
N ALA A 240 0.27 -0.89 19.58
CA ALA A 240 0.02 0.52 19.81
C ALA A 240 -1.24 1.08 19.11
N SER A 241 -1.85 0.35 18.17
CA SER A 241 -3.02 0.86 17.42
C SER A 241 -4.28 1.08 18.28
N LEU A 242 -4.39 0.43 19.45
CA LEU A 242 -5.54 0.55 20.35
C LEU A 242 -5.68 1.95 21.00
N GLY A 243 -4.74 2.86 20.74
CA GLY A 243 -4.73 4.22 21.27
C GLY A 243 -4.47 5.33 20.25
N ASN A 244 -4.60 5.07 18.94
CA ASN A 244 -4.39 6.10 17.90
C ASN A 244 -5.57 7.08 17.83
N VAL A 245 -5.75 7.86 18.91
CA VAL A 245 -6.74 8.93 19.04
C VAL A 245 -6.79 9.84 17.80
N PRO A 246 -5.66 10.28 17.20
CA PRO A 246 -5.72 11.15 16.04
C PRO A 246 -6.39 10.54 14.80
N LEU A 247 -6.14 9.26 14.52
CA LEU A 247 -6.74 8.60 13.35
C LEU A 247 -8.25 8.37 13.55
N ASN A 248 -8.65 7.99 14.77
CA ASN A 248 -10.07 7.92 15.14
C ASN A 248 -10.75 9.28 14.98
N ALA A 249 -10.07 10.35 15.37
CA ALA A 249 -10.63 11.68 15.27
C ALA A 249 -10.75 12.16 13.82
N LEU A 250 -9.85 11.73 12.93
CA LEU A 250 -10.01 11.88 11.47
C LEU A 250 -11.25 11.14 10.97
N LEU A 251 -11.48 9.89 11.38
CA LEU A 251 -12.69 9.15 11.02
C LEU A 251 -13.96 9.85 11.53
N THR A 252 -13.98 10.29 12.79
CA THR A 252 -15.11 11.02 13.37
C THR A 252 -15.44 12.27 12.57
N MET A 253 -14.44 13.09 12.24
CA MET A 253 -14.64 14.29 11.40
C MET A 253 -15.13 13.97 9.99
N LEU A 254 -14.74 12.83 9.42
CA LEU A 254 -15.22 12.37 8.12
C LEU A 254 -16.59 11.68 8.20
N SER A 255 -17.17 11.53 9.39
CA SER A 255 -18.47 10.86 9.62
C SER A 255 -19.65 11.83 9.64
N ASP A 256 -19.41 13.15 9.58
CA ASP A 256 -20.45 14.18 9.74
C ASP A 256 -21.45 14.19 8.58
N SER A 257 -21.00 13.92 7.35
CA SER A 257 -21.88 13.86 6.17
C SER A 257 -21.42 12.81 5.15
N SER A 258 -22.39 12.16 4.52
CA SER A 258 -22.12 11.24 3.42
C SER A 258 -21.49 11.94 2.21
N ASP A 259 -21.63 13.26 2.08
CA ASP A 259 -21.02 14.02 0.97
C ASP A 259 -19.52 14.25 1.16
N GLN A 260 -18.96 13.97 2.34
CA GLN A 260 -17.53 14.16 2.60
C GLN A 260 -16.66 13.20 1.80
N LEU A 261 -17.11 11.96 1.62
CA LEU A 261 -16.39 10.89 0.92
C LEU A 261 -17.30 10.20 -0.10
N PRO A 262 -17.76 10.90 -1.16
CA PRO A 262 -18.77 10.37 -2.06
C PRO A 262 -18.24 9.19 -2.91
N SER A 263 -16.92 9.11 -3.12
CA SER A 263 -16.28 8.09 -3.96
C SER A 263 -15.62 6.94 -3.17
N LEU A 264 -15.79 6.87 -1.84
CA LEU A 264 -15.10 5.87 -1.02
C LEU A 264 -15.51 4.46 -1.40
N GLN A 265 -14.54 3.58 -1.66
CA GLN A 265 -14.77 2.19 -2.06
C GLN A 265 -13.94 1.19 -1.24
N ARG A 266 -12.79 1.61 -0.72
CA ARG A 266 -11.85 0.74 0.00
C ARG A 266 -11.48 1.37 1.33
N LEU A 267 -11.70 0.61 2.40
CA LEU A 267 -11.32 0.97 3.77
C LEU A 267 -10.40 -0.11 4.33
N GLU A 268 -9.21 0.29 4.76
CA GLU A 268 -8.32 -0.60 5.49
C GLU A 268 -7.85 0.09 6.77
N GLY A 269 -7.65 -0.68 7.83
CA GLY A 269 -6.99 -0.13 9.00
C GLY A 269 -7.25 -0.82 10.31
N PHE A 270 -6.90 -0.11 11.38
CA PHE A 270 -7.12 -0.54 12.76
C PHE A 270 -8.62 -0.70 13.04
N SER A 271 -8.91 -1.77 13.77
CA SER A 271 -10.25 -2.17 14.17
C SER A 271 -10.39 -1.95 15.67
N PRO A 272 -11.56 -1.52 16.19
CA PRO A 272 -12.80 -1.29 15.46
C PRO A 272 -12.82 0.01 14.65
N PHE A 273 -13.46 -0.03 13.48
CA PHE A 273 -13.87 1.19 12.79
C PHE A 273 -14.97 1.88 13.59
N SER A 274 -15.04 3.21 13.51
CA SER A 274 -16.12 3.96 14.17
C SER A 274 -17.48 3.53 13.61
N PRO A 275 -18.44 3.10 14.45
CA PRO A 275 -19.79 2.77 14.00
C PRO A 275 -20.46 3.93 13.25
N THR A 276 -20.22 5.17 13.71
CA THR A 276 -20.75 6.38 13.04
C THR A 276 -20.17 6.57 11.63
N PHE A 277 -18.91 6.20 11.42
CA PHE A 277 -18.29 6.29 10.10
C PHE A 277 -18.93 5.30 9.14
N LEU A 278 -19.15 4.07 9.60
CA LEU A 278 -19.77 3.02 8.80
C LEU A 278 -21.25 3.29 8.53
N SER A 279 -22.01 3.81 9.50
CA SER A 279 -23.39 4.23 9.21
C SER A 279 -23.48 5.33 8.15
N THR A 280 -22.47 6.20 8.07
CA THR A 280 -22.44 7.32 7.11
C THR A 280 -21.92 6.90 5.73
N HIS A 281 -20.93 6.00 5.65
CA HIS A 281 -20.23 5.67 4.39
C HIS A 281 -20.22 4.19 4.01
N GLY A 282 -20.64 3.29 4.88
CA GLY A 282 -20.55 1.84 4.73
C GLY A 282 -21.22 1.32 3.45
N TYR A 283 -22.36 1.91 3.07
CA TYR A 283 -23.05 1.57 1.82
C TYR A 283 -22.23 1.80 0.54
N LYS A 284 -21.13 2.56 0.59
CA LYS A 284 -20.24 2.79 -0.56
C LYS A 284 -19.07 1.81 -0.60
N ILE A 285 -18.73 1.23 0.55
CA ILE A 285 -17.53 0.42 0.74
C ILE A 285 -17.73 -0.93 0.06
N ARG A 286 -16.79 -1.28 -0.82
CA ARG A 286 -16.73 -2.55 -1.55
C ARG A 286 -15.61 -3.45 -1.07
N MET A 287 -14.61 -2.89 -0.38
CA MET A 287 -13.48 -3.63 0.14
C MET A 287 -13.16 -3.18 1.57
N ILE A 288 -13.13 -4.15 2.49
CA ILE A 288 -12.67 -3.94 3.86
C ILE A 288 -11.48 -4.85 4.15
N ARG A 289 -10.45 -4.27 4.77
CA ARG A 289 -9.41 -5.02 5.45
C ARG A 289 -9.33 -4.59 6.91
N THR A 290 -9.64 -5.50 7.81
CA THR A 290 -9.48 -5.27 9.26
C THR A 290 -8.13 -5.80 9.69
N VAL A 291 -7.30 -4.96 10.31
CA VAL A 291 -6.03 -5.46 10.84
C VAL A 291 -6.26 -6.20 12.15
N ALA A 292 -6.94 -5.65 13.16
CA ALA A 292 -7.10 -6.28 14.48
C ALA A 292 -8.32 -7.21 14.63
N TYR A 293 -8.28 -8.08 15.65
CA TYR A 293 -9.48 -8.72 16.19
C TYR A 293 -10.48 -7.66 16.64
N THR A 294 -11.73 -7.82 16.25
CA THR A 294 -12.83 -7.07 16.85
C THR A 294 -14.04 -7.98 16.99
N PRO A 295 -14.73 -7.98 18.14
CA PRO A 295 -16.03 -8.62 18.25
C PRO A 295 -17.11 -7.88 17.42
N LEU A 296 -16.85 -6.64 16.99
CA LEU A 296 -17.79 -5.84 16.18
C LEU A 296 -17.73 -6.17 14.69
N LEU A 297 -17.06 -7.24 14.29
CA LEU A 297 -16.88 -7.57 12.87
C LEU A 297 -18.20 -7.86 12.15
N PRO A 298 -19.17 -8.59 12.75
CA PRO A 298 -20.49 -8.77 12.16
C PRO A 298 -21.19 -7.42 11.92
N ASP A 299 -21.14 -6.50 12.89
CA ASP A 299 -21.74 -5.16 12.76
C ASP A 299 -21.07 -4.36 11.64
N ILE A 300 -19.73 -4.41 11.56
CA ILE A 300 -18.97 -3.74 10.49
C ILE A 300 -19.40 -4.23 9.11
N ILE A 301 -19.56 -5.55 8.95
CA ILE A 301 -19.97 -6.16 7.68
C ILE A 301 -21.43 -5.83 7.37
N ALA A 302 -22.31 -5.83 8.38
CA ALA A 302 -23.73 -5.50 8.21
C ALA A 302 -23.95 -4.05 7.73
N GLU A 303 -23.12 -3.10 8.20
CA GLU A 303 -23.15 -1.69 7.75
C GLU A 303 -22.63 -1.50 6.32
N CYS A 304 -22.08 -2.53 5.68
CA CYS A 304 -21.47 -2.46 4.35
C CYS A 304 -22.21 -3.35 3.32
N PRO A 305 -23.46 -3.05 2.95
CA PRO A 305 -24.29 -3.92 2.10
C PRO A 305 -23.72 -4.19 0.70
N ASN A 306 -22.81 -3.35 0.21
CA ASN A 306 -22.13 -3.48 -1.08
C ASN A 306 -20.72 -4.08 -0.97
N LEU A 307 -20.37 -4.68 0.17
CA LEU A 307 -19.06 -5.29 0.41
C LEU A 307 -18.82 -6.49 -0.51
N GLU A 308 -17.93 -6.33 -1.48
CA GLU A 308 -17.55 -7.38 -2.43
C GLU A 308 -16.33 -8.17 -1.95
N THR A 309 -15.45 -7.55 -1.15
CA THR A 309 -14.18 -8.13 -0.71
C THR A 309 -13.92 -7.88 0.76
N PHE A 310 -13.70 -8.96 1.50
CA PHE A 310 -13.32 -8.91 2.91
C PHE A 310 -11.94 -9.54 3.11
N ILE A 311 -11.07 -8.84 3.83
CA ILE A 311 -9.72 -9.32 4.14
C ILE A 311 -9.55 -9.32 5.66
N THR A 312 -9.27 -10.51 6.18
CA THR A 312 -8.98 -10.76 7.60
C THR A 312 -7.48 -10.97 7.79
N ILE A 313 -6.95 -10.50 8.92
CA ILE A 313 -5.59 -10.81 9.36
C ILE A 313 -5.60 -11.96 10.38
N PHE A 314 -4.80 -12.98 10.09
CA PHE A 314 -4.63 -14.19 10.88
C PHE A 314 -3.39 -14.09 11.80
N PRO A 315 -3.41 -14.61 13.05
CA PRO A 315 -4.34 -15.59 13.66
C PRO A 315 -5.52 -15.01 14.46
N HIS A 316 -5.73 -13.70 14.45
CA HIS A 316 -6.45 -13.05 15.54
C HIS A 316 -7.97 -13.10 15.46
N GLN A 317 -8.60 -13.81 14.54
CA GLN A 317 -10.05 -13.71 14.35
C GLN A 317 -10.78 -15.02 14.58
N PHE A 318 -11.59 -15.05 15.65
CA PHE A 318 -12.80 -15.83 15.66
C PHE A 318 -13.82 -15.11 14.77
N LEU A 319 -14.17 -15.72 13.65
CA LEU A 319 -15.18 -15.21 12.75
C LEU A 319 -16.52 -15.82 13.16
N GLU A 320 -17.40 -15.00 13.74
CA GLU A 320 -18.81 -15.39 13.87
C GLU A 320 -19.39 -15.68 12.48
N GLN A 321 -20.41 -16.52 12.41
CA GLN A 321 -21.05 -16.90 11.15
C GLN A 321 -21.52 -15.65 10.41
N LEU A 322 -20.92 -15.37 9.26
CA LEU A 322 -21.26 -14.20 8.47
C LEU A 322 -22.51 -14.48 7.64
N THR A 323 -23.33 -13.46 7.45
CA THR A 323 -24.43 -13.47 6.47
C THR A 323 -24.26 -12.24 5.58
N HIS A 324 -23.93 -12.44 4.31
CA HIS A 324 -23.69 -11.32 3.40
C HIS A 324 -23.96 -11.67 1.94
N SER A 325 -24.89 -10.96 1.31
CA SER A 325 -25.36 -11.29 -0.03
C SER A 325 -24.40 -10.84 -1.14
N SER A 326 -23.64 -9.76 -0.99
CA SER A 326 -22.77 -9.24 -2.07
C SER A 326 -21.30 -9.65 -1.95
N LEU A 327 -20.92 -10.40 -0.90
CA LEU A 327 -19.53 -10.76 -0.64
C LEU A 327 -19.07 -11.82 -1.63
N LYS A 328 -18.08 -11.48 -2.45
CA LYS A 328 -17.54 -12.35 -3.52
C LYS A 328 -16.20 -12.96 -3.16
N ARG A 329 -15.39 -12.25 -2.34
CA ARG A 329 -13.99 -12.60 -2.10
C ARG A 329 -13.63 -12.49 -0.62
N ILE A 330 -12.98 -13.52 -0.08
CA ILE A 330 -12.42 -13.53 1.27
C ILE A 330 -10.92 -13.78 1.20
N GLY A 331 -10.13 -12.88 1.78
CA GLY A 331 -8.68 -12.99 1.87
C GLY A 331 -8.23 -13.25 3.31
N ILE A 332 -7.44 -14.29 3.52
CA ILE A 332 -6.80 -14.62 4.80
C ILE A 332 -5.32 -14.26 4.69
N PHE A 333 -4.94 -13.15 5.33
CA PHE A 333 -3.62 -12.55 5.21
C PHE A 333 -2.85 -12.73 6.53
N PRO A 334 -1.53 -12.94 6.49
CA PRO A 334 -0.75 -13.10 7.71
C PRO A 334 -0.59 -11.76 8.42
N ILE A 335 -0.44 -11.80 9.75
CA ILE A 335 -0.10 -10.64 10.57
C ILE A 335 1.27 -10.04 10.25
N SER A 336 2.22 -10.87 9.85
CA SER A 336 3.51 -10.43 9.32
C SER A 336 3.86 -11.28 8.11
N GLU A 337 4.41 -10.61 7.10
CA GLU A 337 4.95 -11.26 5.92
C GLU A 337 6.42 -11.65 6.09
N ASP A 338 7.05 -11.24 7.19
CA ASP A 338 8.39 -11.67 7.54
C ASP A 338 8.40 -13.17 7.84
N VAL A 339 9.44 -13.87 7.38
CA VAL A 339 9.58 -15.31 7.58
C VAL A 339 9.73 -15.59 9.08
N VAL A 340 8.80 -16.34 9.64
CA VAL A 340 8.81 -16.75 11.04
C VAL A 340 9.09 -18.25 11.12
N GLY A 341 10.29 -18.61 11.59
CA GLY A 341 10.64 -19.99 11.91
C GLY A 341 10.16 -20.36 13.31
N VAL A 342 9.27 -21.35 13.42
CA VAL A 342 8.79 -21.90 14.70
C VAL A 342 8.82 -23.43 14.68
N PRO A 343 9.00 -24.08 15.84
CA PRO A 343 8.84 -25.53 15.95
C PRO A 343 7.49 -26.01 15.40
N ALA A 344 7.49 -27.17 14.73
CA ALA A 344 6.29 -27.70 14.08
C ALA A 344 5.09 -27.86 15.01
N GLN A 345 5.32 -28.18 16.29
CA GLN A 345 4.27 -28.27 17.32
C GLN A 345 3.61 -26.92 17.59
N ILE A 346 4.41 -25.85 17.67
CA ILE A 346 3.91 -24.48 17.83
C ILE A 346 3.16 -24.05 16.58
N PHE A 347 3.71 -24.30 15.39
CA PHE A 347 3.03 -24.01 14.14
C PHE A 347 1.68 -24.73 14.04
N SER A 348 1.64 -26.02 14.36
CA SER A 348 0.41 -26.80 14.33
C SER A 348 -0.64 -26.26 15.31
N ALA A 349 -0.25 -25.91 16.53
CA ALA A 349 -1.16 -25.46 17.57
C ALA A 349 -1.66 -24.03 17.37
N TYR A 350 -0.78 -23.11 16.95
CA TYR A 350 -1.08 -21.68 16.89
C TYR A 350 -1.39 -21.15 15.48
N ILE A 351 -1.05 -21.91 14.44
CA ILE A 351 -1.34 -21.53 13.03
C ILE A 351 -2.33 -22.51 12.40
N MET A 352 -2.01 -23.79 12.31
CA MET A 352 -2.85 -24.73 11.56
C MET A 352 -4.22 -24.94 12.18
N LYS A 353 -4.30 -25.13 13.51
CA LYS A 353 -5.59 -25.34 14.18
C LYS A 353 -6.52 -24.11 14.09
N PRO A 354 -6.09 -22.88 14.44
CA PRO A 354 -6.96 -21.72 14.29
C PRO A 354 -7.30 -21.42 12.82
N LEU A 355 -6.40 -21.72 11.88
CA LEU A 355 -6.69 -21.56 10.45
C LEU A 355 -7.78 -22.53 9.99
N GLU A 356 -7.72 -23.78 10.42
CA GLU A 356 -8.76 -24.79 10.18
C GLU A 356 -10.12 -24.33 10.73
N ASP A 357 -10.14 -23.79 11.95
CA ASP A 357 -11.35 -23.28 12.59
C ASP A 357 -11.93 -22.08 11.82
N LEU A 358 -11.08 -21.13 11.41
CA LEU A 358 -11.48 -19.99 10.58
C LEU A 358 -12.06 -20.45 9.22
N MET A 359 -11.44 -21.43 8.57
CA MET A 359 -11.94 -21.96 7.30
C MET A 359 -13.31 -22.63 7.46
N CYS A 360 -13.54 -23.34 8.57
CA CYS A 360 -14.86 -23.89 8.90
C CYS A 360 -15.90 -22.79 9.12
N GLN A 361 -15.54 -21.72 9.82
CA GLN A 361 -16.44 -20.57 10.05
C GLN A 361 -16.84 -19.87 8.75
N ILE A 362 -15.87 -19.63 7.86
CA ILE A 362 -16.15 -19.06 6.53
C ILE A 362 -17.07 -20.00 5.74
N GLU A 363 -16.84 -21.30 5.81
CA GLU A 363 -17.66 -22.28 5.09
C GLU A 363 -19.11 -22.34 5.61
N GLN A 364 -19.29 -22.26 6.92
CA GLN A 364 -20.61 -22.27 7.58
C GLN A 364 -21.38 -20.96 7.37
N SER A 365 -20.71 -19.89 6.96
CA SER A 365 -21.32 -18.58 6.70
C SER A 365 -22.28 -18.61 5.49
N ASP A 366 -23.36 -17.84 5.54
CA ASP A 366 -24.31 -17.66 4.45
C ASP A 366 -23.79 -16.59 3.47
N LEU A 367 -22.97 -17.05 2.52
CA LEU A 367 -22.29 -16.21 1.54
C LEU A 367 -22.60 -16.73 0.12
N PRO A 368 -23.82 -16.50 -0.40
CA PRO A 368 -24.30 -17.14 -1.62
C PRO A 368 -23.51 -16.73 -2.88
N ASN A 369 -22.86 -15.57 -2.87
CA ASN A 369 -22.08 -15.04 -3.98
C ASN A 369 -20.56 -15.18 -3.81
N LEU A 370 -20.11 -15.92 -2.78
CA LEU A 370 -18.69 -16.18 -2.57
C LEU A 370 -18.16 -16.98 -3.76
N THR A 371 -17.15 -16.45 -4.45
CA THR A 371 -16.53 -17.09 -5.62
C THR A 371 -15.03 -17.31 -5.43
N HIS A 372 -14.42 -16.69 -4.41
CA HIS A 372 -12.98 -16.72 -4.21
C HIS A 372 -12.62 -16.66 -2.72
N VAL A 373 -11.84 -17.65 -2.27
CA VAL A 373 -11.11 -17.62 -0.99
C VAL A 373 -9.61 -17.63 -1.29
N ARG A 374 -8.87 -16.66 -0.77
CA ARG A 374 -7.41 -16.60 -0.91
C ARG A 374 -6.74 -16.78 0.44
N LEU A 375 -5.86 -17.76 0.53
CA LEU A 375 -4.92 -17.91 1.64
C LEU A 375 -3.55 -17.38 1.20
N ARG A 376 -3.12 -16.30 1.83
CA ARG A 376 -1.84 -15.68 1.52
C ARG A 376 -0.73 -16.37 2.32
N ASN A 377 -0.22 -17.47 1.79
CA ASN A 377 0.81 -18.32 2.38
C ASN A 377 2.22 -17.69 2.35
N VAL A 378 2.41 -16.58 3.05
CA VAL A 378 3.70 -15.91 3.27
C VAL A 378 3.88 -15.60 4.75
N GLY A 379 5.10 -15.25 5.16
CA GLY A 379 5.44 -14.92 6.54
C GLY A 379 4.94 -15.93 7.56
N THR A 380 4.09 -15.52 8.49
CA THR A 380 3.52 -16.43 9.53
C THR A 380 2.64 -17.55 8.96
N LEU A 381 2.12 -17.40 7.74
CA LEU A 381 1.36 -18.41 7.02
C LEU A 381 2.22 -19.16 5.98
N GLY A 382 3.53 -18.88 5.91
CA GLY A 382 4.43 -19.46 4.91
C GLY A 382 4.46 -21.00 4.96
N GLY A 383 4.51 -21.58 6.16
CA GLY A 383 4.59 -23.04 6.36
C GLY A 383 3.31 -23.82 6.05
N VAL A 384 2.19 -23.16 5.70
CA VAL A 384 0.92 -23.88 5.43
C VAL A 384 1.04 -24.78 4.20
N ILE A 385 1.92 -24.46 3.25
CA ILE A 385 2.18 -25.29 2.06
C ILE A 385 2.74 -26.66 2.40
N ASP A 386 3.38 -26.81 3.56
CA ASP A 386 3.98 -28.06 4.03
C ASP A 386 2.91 -29.03 4.58
N TYR A 387 1.63 -28.62 4.58
CA TYR A 387 0.47 -29.41 5.04
C TYR A 387 -0.45 -29.76 3.85
N PRO A 388 -0.04 -30.65 2.93
CA PRO A 388 -0.78 -30.92 1.70
C PRO A 388 -2.16 -31.54 1.93
N VAL A 389 -2.36 -32.24 3.06
CA VAL A 389 -3.68 -32.77 3.46
C VAL A 389 -4.67 -31.64 3.74
N PHE A 390 -4.23 -30.59 4.42
CA PHE A 390 -5.04 -29.38 4.69
C PHE A 390 -5.40 -28.67 3.38
N ILE A 391 -4.40 -28.42 2.53
CA ILE A 391 -4.61 -27.72 1.25
C ILE A 391 -5.59 -28.50 0.36
N ARG A 392 -5.38 -29.82 0.20
CA ARG A 392 -6.27 -30.68 -0.59
C ARG A 392 -7.70 -30.67 -0.05
N LYS A 393 -7.86 -30.87 1.26
CA LYS A 393 -9.17 -30.85 1.92
C LYS A 393 -9.94 -29.56 1.59
N TRP A 394 -9.33 -28.41 1.83
CA TRP A 394 -10.02 -27.13 1.63
C TRP A 394 -10.26 -26.80 0.18
N ARG A 395 -9.30 -27.09 -0.69
CA ARG A 395 -9.50 -26.94 -2.13
C ARG A 395 -10.67 -27.77 -2.63
N ASP A 396 -10.75 -29.05 -2.27
CA ASP A 396 -11.80 -29.94 -2.76
C ASP A 396 -13.18 -29.49 -2.22
N ARG A 397 -13.26 -29.05 -0.95
CA ARG A 397 -14.48 -28.47 -0.37
C ARG A 397 -14.92 -27.19 -1.09
N TRP A 398 -14.03 -26.23 -1.29
CA TRP A 398 -14.36 -24.98 -1.99
C TRP A 398 -14.73 -25.20 -3.46
N ASN A 399 -13.99 -26.06 -4.16
CA ASN A 399 -14.29 -26.40 -5.56
C ASN A 399 -15.66 -27.06 -5.71
N SER A 400 -16.08 -27.90 -4.75
CA SER A 400 -17.42 -28.53 -4.78
C SER A 400 -18.57 -27.50 -4.72
N ARG A 401 -18.28 -26.29 -4.23
CA ARG A 401 -19.20 -25.14 -4.16
C ARG A 401 -19.00 -24.14 -5.32
N GLY A 402 -18.09 -24.42 -6.26
CA GLY A 402 -17.71 -23.47 -7.31
C GLY A 402 -16.88 -22.27 -6.81
N VAL A 403 -16.26 -22.38 -5.63
CA VAL A 403 -15.42 -21.33 -5.03
C VAL A 403 -13.95 -21.63 -5.31
N ARG A 404 -13.22 -20.65 -5.85
CA ARG A 404 -11.77 -20.78 -6.11
C ARG A 404 -10.97 -20.66 -4.82
N PHE A 405 -10.01 -21.56 -4.59
CA PHE A 405 -9.09 -21.50 -3.46
C PHE A 405 -7.64 -21.26 -3.90
N ASP A 406 -7.14 -20.05 -3.63
CA ASP A 406 -5.87 -19.54 -4.13
C ASP A 406 -4.79 -19.38 -3.06
N GLY A 407 -3.53 -19.51 -3.49
CA GLY A 407 -2.35 -19.11 -2.74
C GLY A 407 -1.97 -17.63 -2.90
N ARG A 408 -0.77 -17.28 -2.43
CA ARG A 408 -0.21 -15.92 -2.42
C ARG A 408 -0.16 -15.26 -3.80
N ASP A 409 0.15 -16.03 -4.85
CA ASP A 409 0.39 -15.55 -6.21
C ASP A 409 -0.93 -15.45 -7.02
N GLY A 410 -2.07 -15.73 -6.39
CA GLY A 410 -3.37 -15.75 -7.06
C GLY A 410 -3.58 -16.88 -8.06
N HIS A 411 -2.72 -17.88 -7.99
CA HIS A 411 -2.93 -19.17 -8.62
C HIS A 411 -3.67 -20.11 -7.67
N PRO A 412 -4.57 -20.96 -8.18
CA PRO A 412 -5.17 -22.03 -7.40
C PRO A 412 -4.09 -22.93 -6.79
N PHE A 413 -4.33 -23.46 -5.60
CA PHE A 413 -3.43 -24.47 -5.04
C PHE A 413 -3.44 -25.74 -5.92
N ASP A 414 -2.36 -25.91 -6.70
CA ASP A 414 -2.15 -27.11 -7.50
C ASP A 414 -1.61 -28.25 -6.62
N ALA A 415 -2.28 -29.41 -6.64
CA ALA A 415 -1.83 -30.58 -5.89
C ALA A 415 -0.56 -31.19 -6.49
N ASP A 416 -0.38 -31.05 -7.81
CA ASP A 416 0.69 -31.74 -8.53
C ASP A 416 2.01 -30.96 -8.45
N ALA A 417 1.94 -29.64 -8.28
CA ALA A 417 3.11 -28.79 -8.02
C ALA A 417 3.71 -29.00 -6.62
N LEU A 418 2.86 -29.27 -5.61
CA LEU A 418 3.28 -29.46 -4.22
C LEU A 418 4.12 -30.73 -4.01
N GLY A 419 3.93 -31.76 -4.84
CA GLY A 419 4.74 -32.99 -4.78
C GLY A 419 6.18 -32.82 -5.29
N LYS A 420 6.48 -31.75 -6.03
CA LYS A 420 7.79 -31.53 -6.68
C LYS A 420 8.73 -30.59 -5.92
N LEU A 421 8.26 -29.96 -4.83
CA LEU A 421 9.03 -29.01 -4.03
C LEU A 421 9.75 -29.65 -2.83
N GLN A 422 9.88 -30.98 -2.77
CA GLN A 422 10.77 -31.58 -1.78
C GLN A 422 12.23 -31.20 -2.09
N PRO A 423 12.98 -30.66 -1.12
CA PRO A 423 14.38 -30.31 -1.32
C PRO A 423 15.18 -31.59 -1.59
N SER A 424 15.92 -31.58 -2.70
CA SER A 424 17.02 -32.51 -2.98
C SER A 424 18.16 -32.37 -2.00
#